data_AF-K1TNH1-F1
#
_entry.id   AF-K1TNH1-F1
#
_cell.length_a   1.000
_cell.length_b   1.000
_cell.length_c   1.000
_cell.angle_alpha   90.00
_cell.angle_beta   90.00
_cell.angle_gamma   90.00
#
_symmetry.space_group_name_H-M   'P 1'
#
loop_
_entity.id
_entity.type
_entity.pdbx_description
1 polymer ?
#
loop_
_entity_poly.entity_id
_entity_poly.type
_entity_poly.pdbx_seq_one_letter_code
_entity_poly.pdbx_strand_id
1 'polypeptide(L)'
;FNQLAKEHHEEIMNFRRNRDREGLMKLQDELVDETKKRCKEQGYPKFTEEQQKAYTEVGGTPFLDNQYTVFGEVEEGLDIVEKIQNCETLRGDRPKEDVSMQISVIEE
;
A
#
# COMPACT_ATOMS: atom_id res chain seq x y z
N PHE A 1 -0.17 11.03 -6.27
CA PHE A 1 -1.56 10.58 -6.48
C PHE A 1 -2.45 10.74 -5.26
N ASN A 2 -2.26 10.02 -4.15
CA ASN A 2 -3.21 10.09 -3.01
C ASN A 2 -3.40 11.49 -2.41
N GLN A 3 -2.33 12.29 -2.34
CA GLN A 3 -2.42 13.68 -1.90
C GLN A 3 -3.25 14.55 -2.87
N LEU A 4 -2.98 14.45 -4.17
CA LEU A 4 -3.76 15.10 -5.22
C LEU A 4 -5.24 14.65 -5.20
N ALA A 5 -5.51 13.37 -5.00
CA ALA A 5 -6.88 12.86 -4.89
C ALA A 5 -7.61 13.39 -3.63
N LYS A 6 -6.88 13.69 -2.54
CA LYS A 6 -7.44 14.38 -1.38
C LYS A 6 -7.73 15.85 -1.67
N GLU A 7 -6.84 16.54 -2.39
CA GLU A 7 -7.03 17.94 -2.81
C GLU A 7 -8.26 18.10 -3.71
N HIS A 8 -8.51 17.16 -4.61
CA HIS A 8 -9.68 17.14 -5.51
C HIS A 8 -10.87 16.34 -4.96
N HIS A 9 -10.93 16.09 -3.64
CA HIS A 9 -11.94 15.23 -3.04
C HIS A 9 -13.38 15.71 -3.32
N GLU A 10 -13.65 17.01 -3.23
CA GLU A 10 -14.98 17.59 -3.45
C GLU A 10 -15.45 17.41 -4.90
N GLU A 11 -14.56 17.61 -5.87
CA GLU A 11 -14.84 17.43 -7.29
C GLU A 11 -15.13 15.97 -7.61
N ILE A 12 -14.31 15.05 -7.09
CA ILE A 12 -14.53 13.60 -7.22
C ILE A 12 -15.89 13.21 -6.65
N MET A 13 -16.26 13.75 -5.48
CA MET A 13 -17.54 13.47 -4.85
C MET A 13 -18.71 14.05 -5.64
N ASN A 14 -18.56 15.25 -6.22
CA ASN A 14 -19.59 15.87 -7.06
C ASN A 14 -19.83 15.07 -8.35
N PHE A 15 -18.77 14.65 -9.05
CA PHE A 15 -18.94 13.80 -10.25
C PHE A 15 -19.55 12.44 -9.92
N ARG A 16 -19.18 11.83 -8.77
CA ARG A 16 -19.81 10.59 -8.27
C ARG A 16 -21.29 10.77 -7.98
N ARG A 17 -21.67 11.87 -7.31
CA ARG A 17 -23.09 12.20 -7.02
C ARG A 17 -23.89 12.43 -8.31
N ASN A 18 -23.29 13.09 -9.29
CA ASN A 18 -23.91 13.38 -10.58
C ASN A 18 -23.87 12.21 -11.57
N ARG A 19 -23.29 11.06 -11.19
CA ARG A 19 -23.05 9.89 -12.04
C ARG A 19 -22.29 10.22 -13.33
N ASP A 20 -21.50 11.29 -13.32
CA ASP A 20 -20.72 11.73 -14.46
C ASP A 20 -19.43 10.92 -14.54
N ARG A 21 -19.49 9.86 -15.33
CA ARG A 21 -18.39 8.92 -15.52
C ARG A 21 -17.30 9.49 -16.43
N GLU A 22 -17.66 10.37 -17.36
CA GLU A 22 -16.69 11.01 -18.27
C GLU A 22 -15.87 12.08 -17.53
N GLY A 23 -16.52 12.88 -16.69
CA GLY A 23 -15.85 13.84 -15.81
C GLY A 23 -14.88 13.15 -14.85
N LEU A 24 -15.28 12.04 -14.23
CA LEU A 24 -14.41 11.24 -13.37
C LEU A 24 -13.20 10.67 -14.12
N MET A 25 -13.39 10.19 -15.35
CA MET A 25 -12.31 9.61 -16.14
C MET A 25 -11.29 10.69 -16.57
N LYS A 26 -11.76 11.85 -17.03
CA LYS A 26 -10.88 12.97 -17.38
C LYS A 26 -10.09 13.47 -16.18
N LEU A 27 -10.75 13.66 -15.03
CA LEU A 27 -10.08 14.06 -13.81
C LEU A 27 -9.05 13.01 -13.38
N GLN A 28 -9.37 11.73 -13.48
CA GLN A 28 -8.42 10.66 -13.18
C GLN A 28 -7.18 10.74 -14.09
N ASP A 29 -7.35 10.90 -15.40
CA ASP A 29 -6.25 11.01 -16.36
C ASP A 29 -5.36 12.24 -16.08
N GLU A 30 -5.98 13.38 -15.77
CA GLU A 30 -5.28 14.61 -15.38
C GLU A 30 -4.46 14.41 -14.08
N LEU A 31 -5.06 13.82 -13.05
CA LEU A 31 -4.38 13.52 -11.78
C LEU A 31 -3.23 12.51 -11.94
N VAL A 32 -3.37 11.56 -12.87
CA VAL A 32 -2.32 10.59 -13.22
C VAL A 32 -1.16 11.31 -13.90
N ASP A 33 -1.43 12.17 -14.87
CA ASP A 33 -0.40 12.89 -15.61
C ASP A 33 0.31 13.93 -14.74
N GLU A 34 -0.42 14.63 -13.87
CA GLU A 34 0.17 15.51 -12.88
C GLU A 34 1.01 14.73 -11.87
N THR A 35 0.53 13.58 -11.39
CA THR A 35 1.33 12.70 -10.53
C THR A 35 2.63 12.30 -11.22
N LYS A 36 2.59 11.90 -12.50
CA LYS A 36 3.80 11.53 -13.25
C LYS A 36 4.77 12.71 -13.40
N LYS A 37 4.28 13.93 -13.62
CA LYS A 37 5.12 15.14 -13.68
C LYS A 37 5.77 15.42 -12.32
N ARG A 38 4.97 15.47 -11.25
CA ARG A 38 5.48 15.71 -9.88
C ARG A 38 6.50 14.64 -9.46
N CYS A 39 6.27 13.36 -9.79
CA CYS A 39 7.24 12.30 -9.49
C CYS A 39 8.55 12.44 -10.27
N LYS A 40 8.52 12.89 -11.54
CA LYS A 40 9.74 13.16 -12.31
C LYS A 40 10.54 14.34 -11.75
N GLU A 41 9.86 15.36 -11.25
CA GLU A 41 10.49 16.57 -10.68
C GLU A 41 11.02 16.35 -9.24
N GLN A 42 10.27 15.63 -8.40
CA GLN A 42 10.69 15.30 -7.03
C GLN A 42 11.83 14.29 -6.98
N GLY A 43 12.00 13.49 -8.04
CA GLY A 43 12.98 12.40 -8.08
C GLY A 43 12.57 11.23 -7.18
N TYR A 44 13.44 10.22 -7.09
CA TYR A 44 13.22 9.07 -6.23
C TYR A 44 13.33 9.47 -4.76
N PRO A 45 12.54 8.84 -3.85
CA PRO A 45 12.73 9.00 -2.41
C PRO A 45 14.21 8.78 -2.07
N LYS A 46 14.83 9.80 -1.45
CA LYS A 46 16.21 9.68 -0.97
C LYS A 46 16.17 8.95 0.36
N PHE A 47 16.38 7.64 0.31
CA PHE A 47 16.60 6.82 1.50
C PHE A 47 17.94 7.18 2.14
N THR A 48 18.00 7.18 3.47
CA THR A 48 19.28 7.27 4.20
C THR A 48 20.16 6.06 3.87
N GLU A 49 21.48 6.16 4.10
CA GLU A 49 22.39 5.04 3.86
C GLU A 49 21.98 3.79 4.66
N GLU A 50 21.51 3.99 5.90
CA GLU A 50 20.98 2.93 6.76
C GLU A 50 19.73 2.27 6.16
N GLN A 51 18.77 3.07 5.67
CA GLN A 51 17.57 2.55 5.01
C GLN A 51 17.90 1.79 3.73
N GLN A 52 18.81 2.31 2.90
CA GLN A 52 19.24 1.64 1.67
C GLN A 52 19.88 0.27 1.99
N LYS A 53 20.74 0.23 3.01
CA LYS A 53 21.37 -1.00 3.46
C LYS A 53 20.33 -2.00 3.96
N ALA A 54 19.41 -1.56 4.84
CA ALA A 54 18.36 -2.42 5.37
C ALA A 54 17.48 -3.00 4.26
N TYR A 55 16.99 -2.17 3.32
CA TYR A 55 16.15 -2.63 2.22
C TYR A 55 16.87 -3.55 1.22
N THR A 56 18.19 -3.43 1.10
CA THR A 56 18.98 -4.26 0.18
C THR A 56 19.40 -5.59 0.80
N GLU A 57 19.74 -5.61 2.09
CA GLU A 57 20.29 -6.79 2.77
C GLU A 57 19.21 -7.60 3.51
N VAL A 58 18.30 -6.95 4.23
CA VAL A 58 17.23 -7.60 5.01
C VAL A 58 15.96 -7.74 4.17
N GLY A 59 15.74 -6.80 3.25
CA GLY A 59 14.54 -6.72 2.40
C GLY A 59 13.52 -5.71 2.94
N GLY A 60 12.28 -5.81 2.46
CA GLY A 60 11.18 -4.92 2.87
C GLY A 60 10.47 -4.28 1.69
N THR A 61 9.50 -3.44 2.01
CA THR A 61 8.58 -2.85 1.02
C THR A 61 8.63 -1.32 1.08
N PRO A 62 9.75 -0.69 0.65
CA PRO A 62 10.01 0.74 0.84
C PRO A 62 8.95 1.67 0.22
N PHE A 63 8.18 1.18 -0.75
CA PHE A 63 7.10 1.96 -1.36
C PHE A 63 5.86 2.11 -0.46
N LEU A 64 5.79 1.38 0.66
CA LEU A 64 4.73 1.51 1.67
C LEU A 64 5.09 2.53 2.77
N ASP A 65 6.34 2.99 2.83
CA ASP A 65 6.80 3.98 3.80
C ASP A 65 5.97 5.26 3.72
N ASN A 66 5.58 5.79 4.87
CA ASN A 66 4.70 6.96 5.02
C ASN A 66 3.27 6.79 4.44
N GLN A 67 2.93 5.60 3.93
CA GLN A 67 1.55 5.27 3.53
C GLN A 67 0.81 4.45 4.59
N TYR A 68 1.56 3.68 5.40
CA TYR A 68 1.02 2.85 6.47
C TYR A 68 1.76 3.10 7.78
N THR A 69 1.00 3.12 8.89
CA THR A 69 1.56 3.20 10.24
C THR A 69 1.90 1.80 10.73
N VAL A 70 3.18 1.55 11.01
CA VAL A 70 3.62 0.33 11.69
C VAL A 70 3.24 0.42 13.16
N PHE A 71 2.49 -0.55 13.68
CA PHE A 71 2.01 -0.57 15.06
C PHE A 71 2.57 -1.73 15.90
N GLY A 72 3.32 -2.63 15.29
CA GLY A 72 3.92 -3.80 15.95
C GLY A 72 4.76 -4.62 14.97
N GLU A 73 5.49 -5.57 15.52
CA GLU A 73 6.33 -6.52 14.80
C GLU A 73 6.16 -7.93 15.36
N VAL A 74 6.60 -8.93 14.61
CA VAL A 74 6.59 -10.34 15.04
C VAL A 74 7.87 -10.61 15.81
N GLU A 75 7.77 -10.91 17.10
CA GLU A 75 8.94 -11.26 17.92
C GLU A 75 9.40 -12.72 17.70
N GLU A 76 8.45 -13.64 17.52
CA GLU A 76 8.72 -15.07 17.31
C GLU A 76 7.78 -15.68 16.25
N GLY A 77 8.23 -16.73 15.54
CA GLY A 77 7.41 -17.48 14.59
C GLY A 77 7.41 -16.96 13.14
N LEU A 78 8.45 -16.22 12.72
CA LEU A 78 8.59 -15.80 11.32
C LEU A 78 8.65 -16.97 10.33
N ASP A 79 9.14 -18.14 10.74
CA ASP A 79 9.14 -19.35 9.91
C ASP A 79 7.71 -19.87 9.64
N ILE A 80 6.76 -19.63 10.55
CA ILE A 80 5.34 -19.93 10.35
C ILE A 80 4.74 -18.97 9.34
N VAL A 81 5.05 -17.68 9.44
CA VAL A 81 4.66 -16.68 8.44
C VAL A 81 5.20 -17.07 7.06
N GLU A 82 6.45 -17.52 6.99
CA GLU A 82 7.07 -18.00 5.75
C GLU A 82 6.36 -19.22 5.15
N LYS A 83 5.89 -20.16 5.98
CA LYS A 83 5.08 -21.30 5.50
C LYS A 83 3.73 -20.85 4.97
N ILE A 84 3.08 -19.88 5.63
CA ILE A 84 1.76 -19.36 5.23
C ILE A 84 1.85 -18.63 3.89
N GLN A 85 2.87 -17.78 3.66
CA GLN A 85 3.01 -17.05 2.39
C GLN A 85 3.23 -17.97 1.18
N ASN A 86 3.73 -19.18 1.39
CA ASN A 86 4.02 -20.16 0.35
C ASN A 86 2.86 -21.16 0.10
N CYS A 87 1.69 -20.97 0.73
CA CYS A 87 0.54 -21.84 0.49
C CYS A 87 -0.01 -21.70 -0.94
N GLU A 88 -0.64 -22.76 -1.45
CA GLU A 88 -1.28 -22.73 -2.77
C GLU A 88 -2.49 -21.77 -2.75
N THR A 89 -2.55 -20.85 -3.72
CA THR A 89 -3.63 -19.87 -3.83
C THR A 89 -4.52 -20.10 -5.07
N LEU A 90 -5.78 -19.74 -4.92
CA LEU A 90 -6.77 -19.64 -5.98
C LEU A 90 -6.76 -18.23 -6.57
N ARG A 91 -7.68 -17.98 -7.52
CA ARG A 91 -7.85 -16.66 -8.14
C ARG A 91 -8.12 -15.57 -7.08
N GLY A 92 -7.38 -14.46 -7.18
CA GLY A 92 -7.48 -13.34 -6.24
C GLY A 92 -6.69 -13.56 -4.95
N ASP A 93 -5.62 -14.36 -5.01
CA ASP A 93 -4.67 -14.61 -3.92
C ASP A 93 -5.29 -15.24 -2.66
N ARG A 94 -6.48 -15.84 -2.78
CA ARG A 94 -7.13 -16.57 -1.69
C ARG A 94 -6.44 -17.93 -1.49
N PRO A 95 -6.01 -18.30 -0.27
CA PRO A 95 -5.53 -19.65 0.01
C PRO A 95 -6.54 -20.73 -0.41
N LYS A 96 -6.06 -21.81 -1.02
CA LYS A 96 -6.88 -22.95 -1.44
C LYS A 96 -7.42 -23.73 -0.24
N GLU A 97 -6.60 -23.86 0.80
CA GLU A 97 -6.98 -24.39 2.10
C GLU A 97 -7.06 -23.24 3.11
N ASP A 98 -8.08 -23.25 3.96
CA ASP A 98 -8.31 -22.16 4.91
C ASP A 98 -7.24 -22.18 6.03
N VAL A 99 -6.59 -21.03 6.23
CA VAL A 99 -5.63 -20.80 7.33
C VAL A 99 -6.35 -20.02 8.44
N SER A 100 -6.75 -20.69 9.52
CA SER A 100 -7.48 -20.07 10.64
C SER A 100 -6.55 -19.57 11.75
N MET A 101 -6.91 -18.46 12.40
CA MET A 101 -6.19 -17.89 13.54
C MET A 101 -7.06 -17.95 14.81
N GLN A 102 -6.41 -18.19 15.96
CA GLN A 102 -7.00 -18.00 17.29
C GLN A 102 -6.28 -16.84 17.98
N ILE A 103 -7.03 -16.01 18.71
CA ILE A 103 -6.52 -14.80 19.35
C ILE A 103 -6.80 -14.89 20.85
N SER A 104 -5.78 -14.65 21.66
CA SER A 104 -5.88 -14.49 23.10
C SER A 104 -5.18 -13.19 23.50
N VAL A 105 -5.82 -12.43 24.39
CA VAL A 105 -5.21 -11.25 25.01
C VAL A 105 -4.42 -11.73 26.22
N ILE A 106 -3.15 -11.37 26.30
CA ILE A 106 -2.32 -11.60 27.48
C ILE A 106 -2.48 -10.35 28.35
N GLU A 107 -3.00 -10.52 29.56
CA GLU A 107 -3.03 -9.46 30.57
C GLU A 107 -1.66 -9.41 31.25
N GLU A 108 -1.07 -8.21 31.36
CA GLU A 108 0.19 -7.96 32.09
C GLU A 108 0.00 -8.00 33.62
#